data_AF-A0A949QCB2-F1
#
_entry.id   AF-A0A949QCB2-F1
#
_cell.length_a   1.000
_cell.length_b   1.000
_cell.length_c   1.000
_cell.angle_alpha   90.00
_cell.angle_beta   90.00
_cell.angle_gamma   90.00
#
_symmetry.space_group_name_H-M   'P 1'
#
loop_
_entity.id
_entity.type
_entity.pdbx_description
1 polymer ?
#
loop_
_entity_poly.entity_id
_entity_poly.type
_entity_poly.pdbx_seq_one_letter_code
_entity_poly.pdbx_strand_id
1 'polypeptide(L)'
;MSILANDASKVYGQTSAPAGTAFTTPVAPIAGETVLSITETSTGSAATASVAGSTYPIIPSAAAANGAFNPANYTITYLNGALTVTPAPLAVIAKDATKPFGQTPVLPTTAFTTVGLVNGDTVTSVTEVSPGTVATAPVAGNPYAITPSNATGSYVPGNYTVTYVDGVLTVTPIPLTVKANDASKPFGQTAVLPATAFTTVGLVNGDTVTSVTEVSPGAVATAPVAGNPYA
;
A
#
# COMPACT_ATOMS: atom_id res chain seq x y z
N MET A 1 4.23 16.06 52.08
CA MET A 1 4.48 16.68 50.75
C MET A 1 3.91 15.78 49.67
N SER A 2 3.76 16.25 48.43
CA SER A 2 3.31 15.40 47.31
C SER A 2 4.21 15.53 46.09
N ILE A 3 4.32 14.43 45.35
CA ILE A 3 5.05 14.32 44.10
C ILE A 3 4.10 13.74 43.06
N LEU A 4 3.98 14.41 41.92
CA LEU A 4 3.19 13.97 40.78
C LEU A 4 4.12 13.71 39.61
N ALA A 5 4.18 12.47 39.12
CA ALA A 5 4.85 12.18 37.86
C ALA A 5 4.14 12.92 36.71
N ASN A 6 4.89 13.49 35.78
CA ASN A 6 4.32 14.17 34.63
C ASN A 6 3.76 13.15 33.65
N ASP A 7 2.71 13.55 32.93
CA ASP A 7 2.20 12.78 31.81
C ASP A 7 3.23 12.70 30.69
N ALA A 8 3.17 11.61 29.93
CA ALA A 8 4.04 11.39 28.79
C ALA A 8 3.29 10.68 27.66
N SER A 9 3.91 10.66 26.48
CA SER A 9 3.40 9.93 25.32
C SER A 9 4.51 9.21 24.59
N LYS A 10 4.18 8.11 23.93
CA LYS A 10 5.06 7.45 22.98
C LYS A 10 4.26 6.83 21.83
N VAL A 11 4.97 6.51 20.75
CA VAL A 11 4.41 5.73 19.63
C VAL A 11 4.58 4.24 19.91
N TYR A 12 3.60 3.43 19.51
CA TYR A 12 3.69 1.97 19.53
C TYR A 12 4.99 1.48 18.85
N GLY A 13 5.64 0.45 19.41
CA GLY A 13 6.95 -0.02 18.95
C GLY A 13 8.15 0.74 19.49
N GLN A 14 7.96 1.92 20.08
CA GLN A 14 9.04 2.63 20.76
C GLN A 14 9.08 2.29 22.24
N THR A 15 10.27 2.24 22.83
CA THR A 15 10.43 2.27 24.27
C THR A 15 10.33 3.71 24.77
N SER A 16 9.69 3.91 25.92
CA SER A 16 9.80 5.17 26.67
C SER A 16 10.45 4.85 28.01
N ALA A 17 11.46 5.63 28.41
CA ALA A 17 12.01 5.56 29.75
C ALA A 17 11.57 6.83 30.49
N PRO A 18 10.67 6.74 31.48
CA PRO A 18 10.38 7.86 32.36
C PRO A 18 11.68 8.40 32.96
N ALA A 19 11.93 9.71 32.83
CA ALA A 19 13.26 10.28 33.02
C ALA A 19 13.65 10.44 34.50
N GLY A 20 12.76 10.14 35.46
CA GLY A 20 13.02 10.29 36.90
C GLY A 20 13.17 11.75 37.36
N THR A 21 13.23 12.69 36.41
CA THR A 21 13.24 14.14 36.61
C THR A 21 11.96 14.80 36.08
N ALA A 22 11.06 14.01 35.48
CA ALA A 22 9.83 14.49 34.85
C ALA A 22 8.67 14.47 35.85
N PHE A 23 8.75 15.28 36.90
CA PHE A 23 7.70 15.36 37.92
C PHE A 23 7.46 16.80 38.38
N THR A 24 6.37 17.00 39.10
CA THR A 24 6.08 18.22 39.85
C THR A 24 5.90 17.90 41.32
N THR A 25 6.02 18.92 42.17
CA THR A 25 5.73 18.82 43.61
C THR A 25 4.53 19.71 43.95
N PRO A 26 3.28 19.27 43.74
CA PRO A 26 2.08 20.09 43.99
C PRO A 26 2.01 20.63 45.42
N VAL A 27 2.52 19.85 46.38
CA VAL A 27 2.80 20.30 47.74
C VAL A 27 4.30 20.20 47.96
N ALA A 28 4.98 21.35 47.90
CA ALA A 28 6.43 21.46 48.01
C ALA A 28 6.97 21.01 49.38
N PRO A 29 8.24 20.56 49.45
CA PRO A 29 8.94 20.41 50.72
C PRO A 29 9.14 21.78 51.41
N ILE A 30 9.47 21.78 52.70
CA ILE A 30 9.58 23.01 53.50
C ILE A 30 10.99 23.62 53.39
N ALA A 31 11.16 24.84 53.91
CA ALA A 31 12.47 25.49 54.10
C ALA A 31 13.34 25.67 52.83
N GLY A 32 12.73 25.71 51.64
CA GLY A 32 13.47 25.89 50.37
C GLY A 32 14.17 24.63 49.86
N GLU A 33 13.89 23.47 50.45
CA GLU A 33 14.34 22.18 49.92
C GLU A 33 13.77 21.92 48.52
N THR A 34 14.43 21.07 47.74
CA THR A 34 13.96 20.66 46.41
C THR A 34 14.15 19.17 46.23
N VAL A 35 13.20 18.51 45.58
CA VAL A 35 13.38 17.15 45.08
C VAL A 35 14.04 17.25 43.71
N LEU A 36 15.13 16.51 43.47
CA LEU A 36 15.85 16.56 42.18
C LEU A 36 15.57 15.34 41.31
N SER A 37 15.29 14.19 41.91
CA SER A 37 14.94 12.98 41.18
C SER A 37 14.06 12.05 41.99
N ILE A 38 13.33 11.23 41.26
CA ILE A 38 12.48 10.13 41.74
C ILE A 38 12.73 8.92 40.84
N THR A 39 12.27 7.76 41.27
CA THR A 39 12.15 6.58 40.40
C THR A 39 10.76 6.57 39.78
N GLU A 40 10.70 6.43 38.46
CA GLU A 40 9.45 6.33 37.72
C GLU A 40 9.38 4.99 36.98
N THR A 41 8.24 4.31 37.09
CA THR A 41 8.00 3.05 36.38
C THR A 41 6.65 3.07 35.68
N SER A 42 6.57 2.44 34.51
CA SER A 42 5.29 2.24 33.82
C SER A 42 5.37 1.00 32.96
N THR A 43 4.35 0.15 32.99
CA THR A 43 4.21 -0.98 32.06
C THR A 43 4.02 -0.51 30.62
N GLY A 44 3.53 0.72 30.41
CA GLY A 44 3.46 1.36 29.10
C GLY A 44 4.83 1.68 28.50
N SER A 45 5.92 1.57 29.26
CA SER A 45 7.28 1.86 28.80
C SER A 45 7.76 0.89 27.72
N ALA A 46 7.34 -0.38 27.79
CA ALA A 46 7.78 -1.45 26.88
C ALA A 46 7.28 -1.23 25.44
N ALA A 47 8.12 -1.48 24.43
CA ALA A 47 7.76 -1.31 23.00
C ALA A 47 6.48 -2.05 22.57
N THR A 48 6.15 -3.14 23.28
CA THR A 48 4.98 -3.99 23.04
C THR A 48 3.70 -3.51 23.74
N ALA A 49 3.75 -2.49 24.59
CA ALA A 49 2.56 -1.91 25.22
C ALA A 49 1.59 -1.41 24.15
N SER A 50 0.35 -1.92 24.15
CA SER A 50 -0.62 -1.69 23.09
C SER A 50 -1.34 -0.35 23.22
N VAL A 51 -1.84 0.17 22.10
CA VAL A 51 -2.69 1.37 22.09
C VAL A 51 -3.99 1.12 22.85
N ALA A 52 -4.58 -0.06 22.70
CA ALA A 52 -5.82 -0.43 23.40
C ALA A 52 -5.69 -0.47 24.93
N GLY A 53 -4.47 -0.67 25.46
CA GLY A 53 -4.22 -0.60 26.89
C GLY A 53 -3.90 0.81 27.42
N SER A 54 -3.84 1.82 26.54
CA SER A 54 -3.60 3.21 26.92
C SER A 54 -4.80 3.79 27.69
N THR A 55 -4.61 4.63 28.71
CA THR A 55 -3.33 5.10 29.27
C THR A 55 -2.74 4.13 30.31
N TYR A 56 -1.42 4.08 30.39
CA TYR A 56 -0.69 3.33 31.42
C TYR A 56 -0.25 4.25 32.57
N PRO A 57 -0.37 3.85 33.84
CA PRO A 57 0.12 4.69 34.94
C PRO A 57 1.64 4.81 34.91
N ILE A 58 2.14 6.02 35.13
CA ILE A 58 3.53 6.28 35.50
C ILE A 58 3.55 6.39 37.02
N ILE A 59 4.18 5.43 37.67
CA ILE A 59 4.21 5.28 39.12
C ILE A 59 5.50 5.89 39.65
N PRO A 60 5.45 7.08 40.28
CA PRO A 60 6.60 7.65 40.94
C PRO A 60 6.84 7.00 42.31
N SER A 61 8.10 6.90 42.69
CA SER A 61 8.54 6.33 43.96
C SER A 61 9.93 6.84 44.31
N ALA A 62 10.40 6.53 45.52
CA ALA A 62 11.80 6.69 45.92
C ALA A 62 12.41 8.06 45.56
N ALA A 63 11.81 9.15 46.04
CA ALA A 63 12.40 10.48 45.93
C ALA A 63 13.81 10.48 46.55
N ALA A 64 14.81 10.91 45.77
CA ALA A 64 16.21 10.80 46.15
C ALA A 64 16.61 11.92 47.12
N ALA A 65 17.39 11.57 48.15
CA ALA A 65 18.04 12.55 49.01
C ALA A 65 19.13 13.30 48.22
N ASN A 66 19.32 14.59 48.51
CA ASN A 66 20.33 15.43 47.85
C ASN A 66 21.13 16.33 48.82
N GLY A 67 21.22 15.92 50.08
CA GLY A 67 21.89 16.67 51.14
C GLY A 67 21.00 17.72 51.78
N ALA A 68 20.31 18.57 50.99
CA ALA A 68 19.34 19.53 51.50
C ALA A 68 17.98 18.88 51.77
N PHE A 69 17.51 18.04 50.84
CA PHE A 69 16.29 17.26 50.97
C PHE A 69 16.60 15.86 51.53
N ASN A 70 15.86 15.46 52.57
CA ASN A 70 15.85 14.10 53.10
C ASN A 70 14.41 13.54 53.11
N PRO A 71 14.09 12.52 52.29
CA PRO A 71 12.73 11.98 52.19
C PRO A 71 12.21 11.39 53.51
N ALA A 72 13.08 10.97 54.43
CA ALA A 72 12.68 10.42 55.74
C ALA A 72 12.02 11.46 56.66
N ASN A 73 12.21 12.75 56.39
CA ASN A 73 11.57 13.83 57.14
C ASN A 73 10.10 14.07 56.73
N TYR A 74 9.63 13.39 55.68
CA TYR A 74 8.34 13.65 55.08
C TYR A 74 7.47 12.38 54.98
N THR A 75 6.18 12.52 55.26
CA THR A 75 5.18 11.67 54.64
C THR A 75 5.00 12.15 53.19
N ILE A 76 5.41 11.32 52.23
CA ILE A 76 5.34 11.62 50.80
C ILE A 76 4.13 10.91 50.17
N THR A 77 3.24 11.69 49.58
CA THR A 77 2.16 11.17 48.73
C THR A 77 2.62 11.17 47.28
N TYR A 78 2.71 9.99 46.67
CA TYR A 78 3.04 9.80 45.26
C TYR A 78 1.74 9.74 44.44
N LEU A 79 1.65 10.59 43.43
CA LEU A 79 0.52 10.65 42.51
C LEU A 79 1.01 10.21 41.13
N ASN A 80 0.29 9.27 40.53
CA ASN A 80 0.66 8.73 39.23
C ASN A 80 0.43 9.75 38.11
N GLY A 81 1.35 9.78 37.14
CA GLY A 81 1.11 10.37 35.84
C GLY A 81 0.50 9.35 34.88
N ALA A 82 0.20 9.77 33.65
CA ALA A 82 -0.33 8.92 32.60
C ALA A 82 0.63 8.86 31.39
N LEU A 83 0.97 7.64 30.96
CA LEU A 83 1.67 7.38 29.72
C LEU A 83 0.67 6.96 28.64
N THR A 84 0.54 7.79 27.60
CA THR A 84 -0.29 7.52 26.43
C THR A 84 0.52 6.78 25.36
N VAL A 85 -0.04 5.72 24.78
CA VAL A 85 0.53 5.04 23.62
C VAL A 85 -0.29 5.39 22.39
N THR A 86 0.33 6.02 21.39
CA THR A 86 -0.32 6.36 20.12
C THR A 86 0.01 5.33 19.04
N PRO A 87 -0.88 5.11 18.05
CA PRO A 87 -0.62 4.19 16.95
C PRO A 87 0.67 4.52 16.17
N ALA A 88 1.36 3.49 15.69
CA ALA A 88 2.48 3.63 14.76
C ALA A 88 1.99 3.78 13.31
N PRO A 89 2.68 4.53 12.44
CA PRO A 89 2.34 4.56 11.02
C PRO A 89 2.66 3.20 10.37
N LEU A 90 1.74 2.69 9.55
CA LEU A 90 1.94 1.50 8.70
C LEU A 90 1.51 1.82 7.27
N ALA A 91 2.44 1.71 6.32
CA ALA A 91 2.12 1.78 4.90
C ALA A 91 2.02 0.36 4.32
N VAL A 92 0.96 0.10 3.56
CA VAL A 92 0.74 -1.12 2.77
C VAL A 92 0.69 -0.70 1.30
N ILE A 93 1.65 -1.18 0.51
CA ILE A 93 1.87 -0.71 -0.86
C ILE A 93 1.67 -1.89 -1.81
N ALA A 94 0.65 -1.83 -2.66
CA ALA A 94 0.43 -2.84 -3.69
C ALA A 94 1.55 -2.82 -4.73
N LYS A 95 1.93 -3.97 -5.27
CA LYS A 95 2.92 -4.07 -6.35
C LYS A 95 2.26 -3.87 -7.69
N ASP A 96 3.03 -3.30 -8.61
CA ASP A 96 2.62 -3.16 -10.00
C ASP A 96 2.46 -4.54 -10.67
N ALA A 97 1.56 -4.60 -11.64
CA ALA A 97 1.30 -5.78 -12.44
C ALA A 97 1.06 -5.41 -13.91
N THR A 98 1.12 -6.43 -14.76
CA THR A 98 0.83 -6.28 -16.20
C THR A 98 -0.07 -7.41 -16.67
N LYS A 99 -0.95 -7.12 -17.63
CA LYS A 99 -1.72 -8.15 -18.33
C LYS A 99 -1.78 -7.88 -19.84
N PRO A 100 -1.82 -8.91 -20.69
CA PRO A 100 -2.22 -8.72 -22.08
C PRO A 100 -3.71 -8.34 -22.21
N PHE A 101 -4.06 -7.57 -23.24
CA PHE A 101 -5.45 -7.36 -23.63
C PHE A 101 -6.17 -8.69 -23.89
N GLY A 102 -7.44 -8.79 -23.52
CA GLY A 102 -8.21 -10.04 -23.63
C GLY A 102 -8.01 -11.05 -22.50
N GLN A 103 -7.09 -10.81 -21.56
CA GLN A 103 -6.88 -11.69 -20.40
C GLN A 103 -7.38 -11.08 -19.09
N THR A 104 -7.71 -11.94 -18.14
CA THR A 104 -8.06 -11.59 -16.75
C THR A 104 -6.90 -12.03 -15.85
N PRO A 105 -6.14 -11.13 -15.23
CA PRO A 105 -5.05 -11.49 -14.35
C PRO A 105 -5.59 -11.85 -12.97
N VAL A 106 -4.83 -12.62 -12.21
CA VAL A 106 -5.04 -12.78 -10.77
C VAL A 106 -4.14 -11.76 -10.07
N LEU A 107 -4.70 -10.96 -9.16
CA LEU A 107 -3.93 -10.13 -8.23
C LEU A 107 -3.72 -10.95 -6.94
N PRO A 108 -2.51 -11.48 -6.69
CA PRO A 108 -2.26 -12.29 -5.50
C PRO A 108 -2.39 -11.45 -4.24
N THR A 109 -3.01 -11.98 -3.18
CA THR A 109 -3.15 -11.25 -1.91
C THR A 109 -1.82 -10.98 -1.20
N THR A 110 -0.70 -11.51 -1.72
CA THR A 110 0.68 -11.34 -1.23
C THR A 110 1.50 -10.39 -2.10
N ALA A 111 0.92 -9.79 -3.14
CA ALA A 111 1.61 -8.91 -4.07
C ALA A 111 1.76 -7.48 -3.52
N PHE A 112 2.23 -7.33 -2.28
CA PHE A 112 2.40 -6.02 -1.64
C PHE A 112 3.75 -5.93 -0.92
N THR A 113 4.06 -4.75 -0.39
CA THR A 113 5.13 -4.49 0.57
C THR A 113 4.61 -3.68 1.75
N THR A 114 5.31 -3.71 2.88
CA THR A 114 4.94 -2.93 4.07
C THR A 114 6.12 -2.13 4.61
N VAL A 115 5.81 -0.97 5.20
CA VAL A 115 6.77 -0.10 5.89
C VAL A 115 6.18 0.33 7.23
N GLY A 116 6.95 0.23 8.31
CA GLY A 116 6.56 0.71 9.64
C GLY A 116 6.07 -0.36 10.63
N LEU A 117 6.05 -1.64 10.25
CA LEU A 117 5.82 -2.73 11.21
C LEU A 117 6.92 -2.76 12.28
N VAL A 118 6.52 -2.99 13.53
CA VAL A 118 7.38 -3.03 14.72
C VAL A 118 7.14 -4.32 15.49
N ASN A 119 7.96 -4.62 16.49
CA ASN A 119 7.75 -5.74 17.43
C ASN A 119 7.64 -7.15 16.79
N GLY A 120 8.11 -7.32 15.54
CA GLY A 120 7.94 -8.58 14.81
C GLY A 120 6.53 -8.81 14.27
N ASP A 121 5.67 -7.78 14.28
CA ASP A 121 4.36 -7.81 13.65
C ASP A 121 4.49 -8.05 12.14
N THR A 122 3.48 -8.72 11.58
CA THR A 122 3.45 -9.09 10.16
C THR A 122 2.10 -8.74 9.55
N VAL A 123 2.13 -8.40 8.25
CA VAL A 123 0.98 -8.45 7.36
C VAL A 123 1.26 -9.59 6.38
N THR A 124 0.34 -10.54 6.28
CA THR A 124 0.49 -11.75 5.46
C THR A 124 -0.43 -11.76 4.25
N SER A 125 -1.50 -10.96 4.25
CA SER A 125 -2.46 -10.90 3.15
C SER A 125 -3.15 -9.54 3.07
N VAL A 126 -3.38 -9.08 1.85
CA VAL A 126 -4.07 -7.82 1.50
C VAL A 126 -5.09 -8.11 0.42
N THR A 127 -6.26 -7.46 0.48
CA THR A 127 -7.24 -7.50 -0.61
C THR A 127 -6.85 -6.48 -1.66
N GLU A 128 -6.61 -6.91 -2.90
CA GLU A 128 -6.26 -6.03 -4.02
C GLU A 128 -7.34 -6.07 -5.09
N VAL A 129 -7.76 -4.89 -5.56
CA VAL A 129 -8.77 -4.75 -6.62
C VAL A 129 -8.29 -3.77 -7.68
N SER A 130 -8.62 -4.03 -8.94
CA SER A 130 -8.36 -3.09 -10.03
C SER A 130 -9.46 -3.17 -11.10
N PRO A 131 -9.98 -2.02 -11.58
CA PRO A 131 -10.88 -2.01 -12.74
C PRO A 131 -10.19 -2.51 -14.02
N GLY A 132 -8.85 -2.50 -14.07
CA GLY A 132 -8.07 -3.04 -15.17
C GLY A 132 -8.04 -4.57 -15.23
N THR A 133 -8.61 -5.29 -14.25
CA THR A 133 -8.56 -6.77 -14.25
C THR A 133 -9.49 -7.41 -15.28
N VAL A 134 -10.54 -6.72 -15.72
CA VAL A 134 -11.48 -7.27 -16.71
C VAL A 134 -10.78 -7.51 -18.06
N ALA A 135 -11.14 -8.59 -18.76
CA ALA A 135 -10.56 -8.96 -20.05
C ALA A 135 -10.70 -7.85 -21.12
N THR A 136 -11.79 -7.07 -21.03
CA THR A 136 -12.15 -5.97 -21.93
C THR A 136 -11.51 -4.62 -21.60
N ALA A 137 -10.72 -4.51 -20.53
CA ALA A 137 -10.06 -3.26 -20.16
C ALA A 137 -9.14 -2.79 -21.32
N PRO A 138 -9.40 -1.64 -21.96
CA PRO A 138 -8.66 -1.22 -23.14
C PRO A 138 -7.26 -0.73 -22.82
N VAL A 139 -6.31 -0.95 -23.73
CA VAL A 139 -4.93 -0.40 -23.61
C VAL A 139 -4.94 1.13 -23.47
N ALA A 140 -5.87 1.82 -24.14
CA ALA A 140 -6.00 3.28 -24.07
C ALA A 140 -6.45 3.79 -22.69
N GLY A 141 -6.97 2.92 -21.81
CA GLY A 141 -7.36 3.27 -20.45
C GLY A 141 -6.23 3.14 -19.41
N ASN A 142 -5.02 2.77 -19.83
CA ASN A 142 -3.88 2.70 -18.93
C ASN A 142 -3.49 4.07 -18.34
N PRO A 143 -2.90 4.09 -17.12
CA PRO A 143 -2.77 2.97 -16.18
C PRO A 143 -4.06 2.74 -15.37
N TYR A 144 -4.27 1.50 -14.91
CA TYR A 144 -5.34 1.18 -13.96
C TYR A 144 -4.77 1.04 -12.54
N ALA A 145 -5.38 1.70 -11.55
CA ALA A 145 -4.95 1.54 -10.17
C ALA A 145 -5.22 0.12 -9.65
N ILE A 146 -4.27 -0.43 -8.89
CA ILE A 146 -4.46 -1.60 -8.01
C ILE A 146 -4.61 -1.05 -6.60
N THR A 147 -5.82 -1.07 -6.07
CA THR A 147 -6.13 -0.52 -4.75
C THR A 147 -6.08 -1.61 -3.68
N PRO A 148 -5.10 -1.55 -2.75
CA PRO A 148 -5.03 -2.47 -1.64
C PRO A 148 -5.98 -2.05 -0.50
N SER A 149 -6.48 -3.04 0.24
CA SER A 149 -7.35 -2.86 1.40
C SER A 149 -7.31 -4.08 2.30
N ASN A 150 -7.94 -4.00 3.48
CA ASN A 150 -8.14 -5.14 4.38
C ASN A 150 -6.86 -5.97 4.65
N ALA A 151 -5.77 -5.29 5.01
CA ALA A 151 -4.54 -5.95 5.43
C ALA A 151 -4.80 -6.84 6.65
N THR A 152 -4.30 -8.07 6.62
CA THR A 152 -4.41 -9.07 7.69
C THR A 152 -3.06 -9.68 7.99
N GLY A 153 -2.86 -10.15 9.22
CA GLY A 153 -1.61 -10.75 9.68
C GLY A 153 -1.57 -10.86 11.21
N SER A 154 -0.38 -10.90 11.80
CA SER A 154 -0.22 -10.92 13.26
C SER A 154 -0.34 -9.53 13.91
N TYR A 155 -0.24 -8.46 13.12
CA TYR A 155 -0.39 -7.09 13.62
C TYR A 155 -1.80 -6.85 14.17
N VAL A 156 -1.91 -6.00 15.19
CA VAL A 156 -3.20 -5.56 15.74
C VAL A 156 -3.56 -4.21 15.11
N PRO A 157 -4.66 -4.08 14.33
CA PRO A 157 -4.99 -2.84 13.62
C PRO A 157 -5.07 -1.59 14.51
N GLY A 158 -5.54 -1.72 15.75
CA GLY A 158 -5.60 -0.59 16.69
C GLY A 158 -4.23 -0.04 17.12
N ASN A 159 -3.15 -0.79 16.92
CA ASN A 159 -1.79 -0.33 17.21
C ASN A 159 -1.18 0.49 16.06
N TYR A 160 -1.86 0.58 14.91
CA TYR A 160 -1.33 1.22 13.72
C TYR A 160 -2.32 2.19 13.07
N THR A 161 -1.80 3.29 12.53
CA THR A 161 -2.52 4.10 11.54
C THR A 161 -2.12 3.58 10.16
N VAL A 162 -3.01 2.78 9.57
CA VAL A 162 -2.74 2.11 8.28
C VAL A 162 -3.05 3.03 7.10
N THR A 163 -2.09 3.19 6.19
CA THR A 163 -2.24 3.86 4.91
C THR A 163 -2.05 2.87 3.77
N TYR A 164 -2.96 2.87 2.81
CA TYR A 164 -2.90 2.05 1.61
C TYR A 164 -2.39 2.89 0.44
N VAL A 165 -1.43 2.36 -0.29
CA VAL A 165 -0.84 3.00 -1.46
C VAL A 165 -1.09 2.11 -2.68
N ASP A 166 -1.73 2.70 -3.68
CA ASP A 166 -2.09 2.02 -4.91
C ASP A 166 -0.85 1.59 -5.71
N GLY A 167 -0.93 0.41 -6.32
CA GLY A 167 -0.04 -0.03 -7.39
C GLY A 167 -0.64 0.26 -8.75
N VAL A 168 0.06 -0.15 -9.81
CA VAL A 168 -0.35 0.07 -11.20
C VAL A 168 -0.52 -1.25 -11.94
N LEU A 169 -1.70 -1.45 -12.55
CA LEU A 169 -1.95 -2.50 -13.55
C LEU A 169 -1.87 -1.90 -14.96
N THR A 170 -0.94 -2.42 -15.76
CA THR A 170 -0.77 -2.03 -17.18
C THR A 170 -1.32 -3.11 -18.11
N VAL A 171 -2.19 -2.72 -19.03
CA VAL A 171 -2.70 -3.59 -20.11
C VAL A 171 -1.83 -3.46 -21.35
N THR A 172 -1.23 -4.53 -21.84
CA THR A 172 -0.39 -4.54 -23.04
C THR A 172 -1.17 -4.95 -24.30
N PRO A 173 -0.88 -4.35 -25.47
CA PRO A 173 -1.45 -4.81 -26.74
C PRO A 173 -1.13 -6.28 -27.03
N ILE A 174 -2.02 -6.94 -27.76
CA ILE A 174 -1.79 -8.28 -28.31
C ILE A 174 -1.67 -8.22 -29.84
N PRO A 175 -1.01 -9.19 -30.49
CA PRO A 175 -0.93 -9.23 -31.95
C PRO A 175 -2.29 -9.45 -32.61
N LEU A 176 -2.59 -8.67 -33.66
CA LEU A 176 -3.69 -8.90 -34.59
C LEU A 176 -3.11 -9.03 -35.99
N THR A 177 -3.39 -10.15 -36.66
CA THR A 177 -3.05 -10.34 -38.07
C THR A 177 -4.32 -10.24 -38.90
N VAL A 178 -4.31 -9.38 -39.91
CA VAL A 178 -5.35 -9.29 -40.93
C VAL A 178 -4.70 -9.61 -42.27
N LYS A 179 -5.21 -10.62 -42.97
CA LYS A 179 -4.65 -11.11 -44.24
C LYS A 179 -5.72 -11.07 -45.32
N ALA A 180 -5.49 -10.29 -46.37
CA ALA A 180 -6.32 -10.33 -47.58
C ALA A 180 -6.30 -11.74 -48.19
N ASN A 181 -7.43 -12.17 -48.73
CA ASN A 181 -7.54 -13.45 -49.42
C ASN A 181 -6.89 -13.36 -50.79
N ASP A 182 -6.41 -14.50 -51.29
CA ASP A 182 -5.89 -14.57 -52.66
C ASP A 182 -7.03 -14.30 -53.65
N ALA A 183 -6.79 -13.40 -54.60
CA ALA A 183 -7.73 -13.06 -55.66
C ALA A 183 -7.13 -13.40 -57.02
N SER A 184 -7.99 -13.73 -57.99
CA SER A 184 -7.58 -13.99 -59.37
C SER A 184 -8.58 -13.39 -60.36
N LYS A 185 -8.08 -13.07 -61.56
CA LYS A 185 -8.88 -12.56 -62.68
C LYS A 185 -8.33 -13.05 -64.02
N PRO A 186 -9.16 -13.20 -65.05
CA PRO A 186 -8.67 -13.34 -66.42
C PRO A 186 -7.94 -12.09 -66.91
N PHE A 187 -6.98 -12.26 -67.83
CA PHE A 187 -6.34 -11.13 -68.51
C PHE A 187 -7.37 -10.29 -69.27
N GLY A 188 -7.20 -8.96 -69.27
CA GLY A 188 -8.13 -8.03 -69.91
C GLY A 188 -9.36 -7.66 -69.07
N GLN A 189 -9.57 -8.25 -67.88
CA GLN A 189 -10.68 -7.91 -66.98
C GLN A 189 -10.19 -7.17 -65.73
N THR A 190 -11.00 -6.31 -65.13
CA THR A 190 -10.68 -5.71 -63.82
C THR A 190 -11.11 -6.64 -62.69
N ALA A 191 -10.28 -6.84 -61.67
CA ALA A 191 -10.68 -7.54 -60.45
C ALA A 191 -11.43 -6.58 -59.52
N VAL A 192 -12.49 -7.10 -58.90
CA VAL A 192 -13.11 -6.48 -57.73
C VAL A 192 -12.49 -7.14 -56.51
N LEU A 193 -11.91 -6.34 -55.61
CA LEU A 193 -11.39 -6.79 -54.33
C LEU A 193 -12.41 -6.42 -53.24
N PRO A 194 -13.24 -7.38 -52.78
CA PRO A 194 -14.28 -7.07 -51.80
C PRO A 194 -13.66 -6.67 -50.48
N ALA A 195 -14.17 -5.62 -49.84
CA ALA A 195 -13.69 -5.16 -48.53
C ALA A 195 -13.84 -6.20 -47.40
N THR A 196 -14.55 -7.30 -47.65
CA THR A 196 -14.78 -8.43 -46.73
C THR A 196 -13.95 -9.68 -47.08
N ALA A 197 -13.10 -9.63 -48.11
CA ALA A 197 -12.34 -10.78 -48.60
C ALA A 197 -11.03 -10.96 -47.85
N PHE A 198 -11.08 -11.06 -46.52
CA PHE A 198 -9.91 -11.23 -45.67
C PHE A 198 -10.13 -12.27 -44.56
N THR A 199 -9.05 -12.66 -43.91
CA THR A 199 -9.04 -13.46 -42.69
C THR A 199 -8.39 -12.71 -41.54
N THR A 200 -8.78 -13.01 -40.31
CA THR A 200 -8.23 -12.38 -39.11
C THR A 200 -7.80 -13.43 -38.09
N VAL A 201 -6.67 -13.18 -37.42
CA VAL A 201 -6.18 -14.00 -36.30
C VAL A 201 -5.77 -13.07 -35.16
N GLY A 202 -6.19 -13.40 -33.93
CA GLY A 202 -5.82 -12.64 -32.72
C GLY A 202 -6.88 -11.68 -32.18
N LEU A 203 -8.07 -11.63 -32.79
CA LEU A 203 -9.23 -10.95 -32.20
C LEU A 203 -9.68 -11.69 -30.94
N VAL A 204 -10.05 -10.93 -29.91
CA VAL A 204 -10.50 -11.42 -28.59
C VAL A 204 -11.75 -10.64 -28.18
N ASN A 205 -12.41 -11.03 -27.08
CA ASN A 205 -13.54 -10.29 -26.51
C ASN A 205 -14.73 -10.01 -27.45
N GLY A 206 -14.86 -10.77 -28.55
CA GLY A 206 -15.91 -10.52 -29.56
C GLY A 206 -15.59 -9.35 -30.50
N ASP A 207 -14.36 -8.84 -30.48
CA ASP A 207 -13.89 -7.84 -31.44
C ASP A 207 -14.03 -8.38 -32.86
N THR A 208 -14.39 -7.49 -33.78
CA THR A 208 -14.55 -7.81 -35.20
C THR A 208 -13.87 -6.76 -36.05
N VAL A 209 -13.27 -7.20 -37.15
CA VAL A 209 -12.94 -6.33 -38.28
C VAL A 209 -14.05 -6.54 -39.30
N THR A 210 -14.78 -5.47 -39.63
CA THR A 210 -15.95 -5.55 -40.53
C THR A 210 -15.60 -5.26 -41.99
N SER A 211 -14.49 -4.56 -42.23
CA SER A 211 -14.00 -4.25 -43.56
C SER A 211 -12.51 -3.94 -43.55
N VAL A 212 -11.85 -4.17 -44.67
CA VAL A 212 -10.50 -3.70 -44.97
C VAL A 212 -10.51 -3.02 -46.33
N THR A 213 -9.57 -2.11 -46.56
CA THR A 213 -9.32 -1.56 -47.90
C THR A 213 -8.25 -2.40 -48.57
N GLU A 214 -8.61 -3.12 -49.63
CA GLU A 214 -7.68 -3.94 -50.41
C GLU A 214 -7.30 -3.23 -51.71
N VAL A 215 -6.01 -3.25 -52.03
CA VAL A 215 -5.47 -2.74 -53.28
C VAL A 215 -4.49 -3.76 -53.84
N SER A 216 -4.49 -3.94 -55.16
CA SER A 216 -3.49 -4.73 -55.85
C SER A 216 -3.17 -4.08 -57.20
N PRO A 217 -1.88 -3.92 -57.57
CA PRO A 217 -1.50 -3.52 -58.92
C PRO A 217 -2.03 -4.48 -59.99
N GLY A 218 -2.24 -5.75 -59.61
CA GLY A 218 -2.83 -6.77 -60.44
C GLY A 218 -4.33 -6.60 -60.69
N ALA A 219 -5.02 -5.65 -60.04
CA ALA A 219 -6.46 -5.52 -60.16
C ALA A 219 -6.92 -4.91 -61.50
N VAL A 220 -6.11 -4.06 -62.15
CA VAL A 220 -6.51 -3.39 -63.40
C VAL A 220 -6.54 -4.36 -64.59
N ALA A 221 -7.40 -4.10 -65.57
CA ALA A 221 -7.53 -4.90 -66.80
C ALA A 221 -6.21 -5.12 -67.56
N THR A 222 -5.33 -4.12 -67.55
CA THR A 222 -4.06 -4.08 -68.27
C THR A 222 -2.88 -4.71 -67.54
N ALA A 223 -3.07 -5.25 -66.33
CA ALA A 223 -1.99 -5.89 -65.58
C ALA A 223 -1.42 -7.11 -66.37
N PRO A 224 -0.10 -7.17 -66.64
CA PRO A 224 0.50 -8.25 -67.42
C PRO A 224 0.44 -9.62 -66.70
N VAL A 225 0.51 -10.70 -67.46
CA VAL A 225 0.59 -12.07 -66.87
C VAL A 225 1.98 -12.34 -66.30
N ALA A 226 3.03 -11.80 -66.94
CA ALA A 226 4.39 -11.84 -66.44
C ALA A 226 4.50 -10.94 -65.20
N GLY A 227 4.92 -11.49 -64.06
CA GLY A 227 4.97 -10.79 -62.77
C GLY A 227 3.96 -11.25 -61.73
N ASN A 228 3.09 -12.22 -62.05
CA ASN A 228 2.24 -12.89 -61.06
C ASN A 228 3.07 -13.71 -60.04
N PRO A 229 2.61 -13.82 -58.78
CA PRO A 229 1.49 -13.09 -58.18
C PRO A 229 1.85 -11.62 -57.84
N TYR A 230 0.88 -10.72 -57.96
CA TYR A 230 1.01 -9.33 -57.51
C TYR A 230 0.89 -9.26 -55.98
N ALA A 231 1.84 -8.58 -55.33
CA ALA A 231 1.78 -8.25 -53.90
C ALA A 231 1.10 -6.90 -53.65
#